data_AF-K1KXG7-F1
#
_entry.id   AF-K1KXG7-F1
#
_cell.length_a   1.000
_cell.length_b   1.000
_cell.length_c   1.000
_cell.angle_alpha   90.00
_cell.angle_beta   90.00
_cell.angle_gamma   90.00
#
_symmetry.space_group_name_H-M   'P 1'
#
loop_
_entity.id
_entity.type
_entity.pdbx_description
1 polymer ?
#
loop_
_entity_poly.entity_id
_entity_poly.type
_entity_poly.pdbx_seq_one_letter_code
_entity_poly.pdbx_strand_id
1 'polypeptide(L)'
;MGILLTARALQGLAAALTLVVALSMVRDAAQGVRAAQLFALLMTIEGLAPVLAPTIGGFVDQHFGWRAVLLVLAGLAAIALANSTVNLRETLPVETRSSLRLGTVLSTYKRIAKDAGFLLPALGLSAVFFFLFGYIGGAPFIYQGHFDLDANTFGLVFGERDFPSCSVPSSLDAP
;
A
#
# COMPACT_ATOMS: atom_id res chain seq x y z
N MET A 1 -0.14 7.53 23.00
CA MET A 1 -0.62 6.45 22.11
C MET A 1 -1.58 6.94 21.04
N GLY A 2 -2.67 7.65 21.40
CA GLY A 2 -3.71 8.07 20.43
C GLY A 2 -3.23 8.91 19.25
N ILE A 3 -2.29 9.85 19.46
CA ILE A 3 -1.85 10.76 18.39
C ILE A 3 -1.13 10.04 17.24
N LEU A 4 -0.35 8.99 17.53
CA LEU A 4 0.33 8.18 16.50
C LEU A 4 -0.66 7.34 15.72
N LEU A 5 -1.68 6.79 16.38
CA LEU A 5 -2.76 6.04 15.73
C LEU A 5 -3.57 6.93 14.79
N THR A 6 -3.94 8.14 15.23
CA THR A 6 -4.63 9.12 14.38
C THR A 6 -3.76 9.55 13.20
N ALA A 7 -2.47 9.82 13.43
CA ALA A 7 -1.54 10.16 12.36
C ALA A 7 -1.39 9.01 11.34
N ARG A 8 -1.34 7.75 11.78
CA ARG A 8 -1.26 6.58 10.90
C ARG A 8 -2.55 6.34 10.13
N ALA A 9 -3.71 6.55 10.75
CA ALA A 9 -4.99 6.51 10.06
C ALA A 9 -5.06 7.58 8.95
N LEU A 10 -4.60 8.81 9.25
CA LEU A 10 -4.54 9.88 8.26
C LEU A 10 -3.56 9.58 7.13
N GLN A 11 -2.39 9.01 7.45
CA GLN A 11 -1.40 8.59 6.46
C GLN A 11 -1.97 7.51 5.52
N GLY A 12 -2.69 6.52 6.06
CA GLY A 12 -3.37 5.51 5.25
C GLY A 12 -4.44 6.11 4.32
N LEU A 13 -5.24 7.05 4.83
CA LEU A 13 -6.25 7.75 4.03
C LEU A 13 -5.59 8.58 2.90
N ALA A 14 -4.52 9.30 3.21
CA ALA A 14 -3.78 10.10 2.23
C ALA A 14 -3.16 9.22 1.14
N ALA A 15 -2.60 8.06 1.51
CA ALA A 15 -2.06 7.10 0.54
C ALA A 15 -3.15 6.57 -0.41
N ALA A 16 -4.32 6.20 0.13
CA ALA A 16 -5.45 5.74 -0.67
C ALA A 16 -5.95 6.81 -1.65
N LEU A 17 -6.11 8.06 -1.19
CA LEU A 17 -6.51 9.19 -2.04
C LEU A 17 -5.48 9.45 -3.15
N THR A 18 -4.20 9.40 -2.82
CA THR A 18 -3.11 9.64 -3.78
C THR A 18 -3.13 8.62 -4.92
N LEU A 19 -3.31 7.33 -4.60
CA LEU A 19 -3.39 6.27 -5.61
C LEU A 19 -4.57 6.47 -6.55
N VAL A 20 -5.75 6.78 -6.00
CA VAL A 20 -6.97 7.01 -6.80
C VAL A 20 -6.78 8.19 -7.76
N VAL A 21 -6.20 9.29 -7.26
CA VAL A 21 -5.94 10.49 -8.07
C VAL A 21 -4.87 10.23 -9.14
N ALA A 22 -3.82 9.48 -8.83
CA ALA A 22 -2.78 9.14 -9.81
C ALA A 22 -3.34 8.30 -10.97
N LEU A 23 -4.18 7.30 -10.66
CA LEU A 23 -4.84 6.48 -11.68
C LEU A 23 -5.85 7.28 -12.50
N SER A 24 -6.60 8.21 -11.88
CA SER A 24 -7.51 9.08 -12.63
C SER A 24 -6.76 10.02 -13.55
N MET A 25 -5.65 10.62 -13.10
CA MET A 25 -4.81 11.50 -13.93
C MET A 25 -4.27 10.79 -15.17
N VAL A 26 -3.80 9.54 -15.05
CA VAL A 26 -3.34 8.78 -16.23
C VAL A 26 -4.48 8.48 -17.20
N ARG A 27 -5.67 8.16 -16.67
CA ARG A 27 -6.88 7.96 -17.49
C ARG A 27 -7.30 9.23 -18.23
N ASP A 28 -7.13 10.39 -17.60
CA ASP A 28 -7.54 11.68 -18.16
C ASP A 28 -6.50 12.24 -19.14
N ALA A 29 -5.20 11.99 -18.91
CA ALA A 29 -4.10 12.53 -19.70
C ALA A 29 -3.80 11.77 -20.99
N ALA A 30 -4.15 10.48 -21.08
CA ALA A 30 -3.76 9.62 -22.19
C ALA A 30 -4.93 8.80 -22.74
N GLN A 31 -4.97 8.65 -24.07
CA GLN A 31 -5.95 7.81 -24.77
C GLN A 31 -5.23 6.77 -25.64
N GLY A 32 -5.90 5.63 -25.88
CA GLY A 32 -5.40 4.55 -26.74
C GLY A 32 -4.12 3.89 -26.22
N VAL A 33 -3.18 3.62 -27.12
CA VAL A 33 -1.95 2.85 -26.83
C VAL A 33 -1.06 3.52 -25.78
N ARG A 34 -0.99 4.86 -25.77
CA ARG A 34 -0.20 5.61 -24.76
C ARG A 34 -0.76 5.44 -23.36
N ALA A 35 -2.08 5.37 -23.20
CA ALA A 35 -2.71 5.11 -21.91
C ALA A 35 -2.33 3.73 -21.37
N ALA A 36 -2.39 2.71 -22.22
CA ALA A 36 -2.00 1.36 -21.86
C ALA A 36 -0.53 1.26 -21.43
N GLN A 37 0.38 1.97 -22.10
CA GLN A 37 1.80 2.03 -21.72
C GLN A 37 2.01 2.69 -20.34
N LEU A 38 1.31 3.79 -20.06
CA LEU A 38 1.39 4.46 -18.76
C LEU A 38 0.79 3.58 -17.64
N PHE A 39 -0.35 2.93 -17.90
CA PHE A 39 -0.92 1.97 -16.95
C PHE A 39 0.00 0.78 -16.70
N ALA A 40 0.62 0.22 -17.74
CA ALA A 40 1.58 -0.87 -17.59
C ALA A 40 2.79 -0.43 -16.75
N LEU A 41 3.30 0.78 -16.94
CA LEU A 41 4.38 1.34 -16.13
C LEU A 41 3.95 1.48 -14.66
N LEU A 42 2.75 2.03 -14.41
CA LEU A 42 2.21 2.16 -13.05
C LEU A 42 2.08 0.79 -12.38
N MET A 43 1.50 -0.20 -13.05
CA MET A 43 1.35 -1.56 -12.51
C MET A 43 2.70 -2.24 -12.27
N THR A 44 3.71 -1.94 -13.09
CA THR A 44 5.08 -2.44 -12.88
C THR A 44 5.69 -1.85 -11.61
N ILE A 45 5.50 -0.55 -11.38
CA ILE A 45 5.98 0.13 -10.18
C ILE A 45 5.26 -0.41 -8.93
N GLU A 46 3.94 -0.56 -9.00
CA GLU A 46 3.11 -1.15 -7.93
C GLU A 46 3.54 -2.58 -7.60
N GLY A 47 3.88 -3.40 -8.59
CA GLY A 47 4.37 -4.76 -8.38
C GLY A 47 5.79 -4.81 -7.80
N LEU A 48 6.63 -3.84 -8.11
CA LEU A 48 8.00 -3.76 -7.60
C LEU A 48 8.07 -3.20 -6.17
N ALA A 49 7.12 -2.35 -5.80
CA ALA A 49 7.09 -1.69 -4.49
C ALA A 49 7.11 -2.67 -3.30
N PRO A 50 6.30 -3.74 -3.24
CA PRO A 50 6.33 -4.73 -2.16
C PRO A 50 7.66 -5.47 -2.01
N VAL A 51 8.47 -5.57 -3.06
CA VAL A 51 9.78 -6.25 -3.02
C VAL A 51 10.85 -5.30 -2.45
N LEU A 52 10.82 -4.04 -2.89
CA LEU A 52 11.79 -3.03 -2.44
C LEU A 52 11.48 -2.51 -1.05
N ALA A 53 10.20 -2.37 -0.70
CA ALA A 53 9.74 -1.80 0.56
C ALA A 53 10.32 -2.48 1.82
N PRO A 54 10.24 -3.82 2.00
CA PRO A 54 10.81 -4.49 3.18
C PRO A 54 12.33 -4.46 3.18
N THR A 55 12.98 -4.52 2.01
CA THR A 55 14.45 -4.48 1.90
C THR A 55 14.99 -3.13 2.37
N ILE A 56 14.45 -2.03 1.84
CA ILE A 56 14.88 -0.67 2.19
C ILE A 56 14.37 -0.30 3.59
N GLY A 57 13.11 -0.62 3.89
CA GLY A 57 12.47 -0.31 5.16
C GLY A 57 13.14 -1.04 6.33
N GLY A 58 13.43 -2.33 6.18
CA GLY A 58 14.14 -3.12 7.18
C GLY A 58 15.57 -2.65 7.41
N PHE A 59 16.30 -2.30 6.34
CA PHE A 59 17.65 -1.76 6.47
C PHE A 59 17.67 -0.44 7.25
N VAL A 60 16.76 0.49 6.93
CA VAL A 60 16.64 1.79 7.62
C VAL A 60 16.18 1.60 9.07
N ASP A 61 15.23 0.70 9.32
CA ASP A 61 14.73 0.41 10.66
C ASP A 61 15.83 -0.17 11.57
N GLN A 62 16.66 -1.10 11.05
CA GLN A 62 17.74 -1.70 11.82
C GLN A 62 18.84 -0.70 12.24
N HIS A 63 19.18 0.27 11.38
CA HIS A 63 20.29 1.19 11.64
C HIS A 63 19.85 2.51 12.30
N PHE A 64 18.66 3.01 11.97
CA PHE A 64 18.19 4.33 12.38
C PHE A 64 16.84 4.31 13.11
N GLY A 65 16.22 3.13 13.23
CA GLY A 65 14.95 2.92 13.92
C GLY A 65 13.71 3.35 13.13
N TRP A 66 12.55 2.98 13.68
CA TRP A 66 11.23 3.21 13.06
C TRP A 66 10.90 4.69 12.75
N ARG A 67 11.49 5.63 13.51
CA ARG A 67 11.29 7.08 13.31
C ARG A 67 11.97 7.54 12.01
N ALA A 68 13.11 6.96 11.66
CA ALA A 68 13.81 7.30 10.43
C ALA A 68 13.02 6.83 9.21
N VAL A 69 12.41 5.64 9.26
CA VAL A 69 11.52 5.13 8.20
C VAL A 69 10.39 6.12 7.91
N LEU A 70 9.76 6.66 8.96
CA LEU A 70 8.72 7.68 8.81
C LEU A 70 9.23 8.96 8.14
N LEU A 71 10.41 9.44 8.54
CA LEU A 71 10.99 10.66 7.97
C LEU A 71 11.40 10.46 6.51
N VAL A 72 11.92 9.29 6.14
CA VAL A 72 12.24 8.94 4.75
C VAL A 72 10.98 8.95 3.89
N LEU A 73 9.90 8.31 4.36
CA LEU A 73 8.61 8.31 3.66
C LEU A 73 8.02 9.73 3.55
N ALA A 74 8.13 10.53 4.60
CA ALA A 74 7.69 11.93 4.57
C ALA A 74 8.49 12.77 3.58
N GLY A 75 9.81 12.57 3.53
CA GLY A 75 10.69 13.22 2.55
C GLY A 75 10.35 12.83 1.11
N LEU A 76 10.12 11.53 0.87
CA LEU A 76 9.72 11.04 -0.46
C LEU A 76 8.37 11.65 -0.88
N ALA A 77 7.40 11.70 0.03
CA ALA A 77 6.11 12.34 -0.23
C ALA A 77 6.24 13.85 -0.52
N ALA A 78 7.11 14.56 0.20
CA ALA A 78 7.38 15.97 -0.04
C ALA A 78 8.06 16.23 -1.40
N ILE A 79 9.00 15.36 -1.80
CA ILE A 79 9.64 15.42 -3.12
C ILE A 79 8.61 15.17 -4.22
N ALA A 80 7.78 14.14 -4.06
CA ALA A 80 6.71 13.83 -5.01
C ALA A 80 5.70 14.98 -5.13
N LEU A 81 5.32 15.60 -4.01
CA LEU A 81 4.43 16.76 -3.98
C LEU A 81 5.06 17.95 -4.70
N ALA A 82 6.33 18.27 -4.40
CA ALA A 82 7.06 19.35 -5.07
C ALA A 82 7.16 19.09 -6.59
N ASN A 83 7.51 17.87 -6.98
CA ASN A 83 7.60 17.49 -8.39
C ASN A 83 6.25 17.64 -9.10
N SER A 84 5.17 17.20 -8.46
CA SER A 84 3.80 17.37 -8.97
C SER A 84 3.47 18.85 -9.17
N THR A 85 3.71 19.71 -8.17
CA THR A 85 3.39 21.15 -8.29
C THR A 85 4.15 21.87 -9.40
N VAL A 86 5.33 21.38 -9.79
CA VAL A 86 6.17 22.00 -10.83
C VAL A 86 5.93 21.39 -12.22
N ASN A 87 5.70 20.07 -12.31
CA ASN A 87 5.65 19.35 -13.59
C ASN A 87 4.23 19.02 -14.05
N LEU A 88 3.24 18.90 -13.16
CA LEU A 88 1.84 18.74 -13.58
C LEU A 88 1.31 20.09 -14.06
N ARG A 89 1.38 20.32 -15.38
CA ARG A 89 0.54 21.33 -16.04
C ARG A 89 -0.91 20.85 -15.93
N GLU A 90 -1.79 21.74 -15.48
CA GLU A 90 -3.22 21.52 -15.26
C GLU A 90 -3.82 20.58 -16.34
N THR A 91 -4.06 19.32 -15.97
CA THR A 91 -4.46 18.27 -16.92
C THR A 91 -5.90 18.45 -17.41
N LEU A 92 -6.67 19.35 -16.78
CA LEU A 92 -8.07 19.56 -17.05
C LEU A 92 -8.30 20.91 -17.76
N PRO A 93 -8.74 20.91 -19.04
CA PRO A 93 -9.24 22.11 -19.70
C PRO A 93 -10.36 22.75 -18.89
N VAL A 94 -10.37 24.09 -18.78
CA VAL A 94 -11.38 24.86 -18.03
C VAL A 94 -12.82 24.50 -18.46
N GLU A 95 -12.97 24.09 -19.72
CA GLU A 95 -14.24 23.73 -20.38
C GLU A 95 -14.85 22.41 -19.92
N THR A 96 -14.06 21.48 -19.35
CA THR A 96 -14.54 20.18 -18.84
C THR A 96 -14.76 20.19 -17.33
N ARG A 97 -14.58 21.34 -16.67
CA ARG A 97 -14.82 21.51 -15.24
C ARG A 97 -16.30 21.29 -14.94
N SER A 98 -16.66 20.07 -14.53
CA SER A 98 -17.99 19.81 -13.99
C SER A 98 -18.17 20.71 -12.75
N SER A 99 -19.21 21.55 -12.75
CA SER A 99 -19.58 22.25 -11.52
C SER A 99 -19.78 21.19 -10.45
N LEU A 100 -19.07 21.28 -9.32
CA LEU A 100 -19.19 20.38 -8.16
C LEU A 100 -20.62 20.43 -7.58
N ARG A 101 -21.56 19.81 -8.28
CA ARG A 101 -22.93 19.61 -7.82
C ARG A 101 -22.92 18.37 -6.97
N LEU A 102 -22.62 18.55 -5.69
CA LEU A 102 -22.57 17.48 -4.68
C LEU A 102 -23.80 16.56 -4.77
N GLY A 103 -24.99 17.10 -5.06
CA GLY A 103 -26.21 16.30 -5.26
C GLY A 103 -26.15 15.33 -6.44
N THR A 104 -25.60 15.75 -7.59
CA THR A 104 -25.44 14.91 -8.79
C THR A 104 -24.34 13.87 -8.60
N VAL A 105 -23.26 14.23 -7.90
CA VAL A 105 -22.20 13.28 -7.50
C VAL A 105 -22.79 12.20 -6.58
N LEU A 106 -23.53 12.60 -5.54
CA LEU A 106 -24.13 11.67 -4.58
C LEU A 106 -25.17 10.75 -5.23
N SER A 107 -25.99 11.26 -6.15
CA SER A 107 -26.94 10.41 -6.90
C SER A 107 -26.23 9.41 -7.82
N THR A 108 -25.10 9.80 -8.41
CA THR A 108 -24.30 8.94 -9.29
C THR A 108 -23.62 7.84 -8.48
N TYR A 109 -22.98 8.18 -7.36
CA TYR A 109 -22.43 7.21 -6.41
C TYR A 109 -23.51 6.25 -5.89
N LYS A 110 -24.71 6.75 -5.55
CA LYS A 110 -25.83 5.91 -5.10
C LYS A 110 -26.33 4.95 -6.18
N ARG A 111 -26.26 5.34 -7.47
CA ARG A 111 -26.61 4.47 -8.60
C ARG A 111 -25.53 3.42 -8.84
N ILE A 112 -24.26 3.80 -8.79
CA ILE A 112 -23.12 2.87 -8.91
C ILE A 112 -23.13 1.86 -7.75
N ALA A 113 -23.42 2.33 -6.53
CA ALA A 113 -23.57 1.48 -5.34
C ALA A 113 -24.84 0.61 -5.35
N LYS A 114 -25.66 0.65 -6.40
CA LYS A 114 -26.78 -0.28 -6.60
C LYS A 114 -26.56 -1.20 -7.79
N ASP A 115 -25.51 -0.95 -8.57
CA ASP A 115 -25.16 -1.76 -9.72
C ASP A 115 -24.35 -2.97 -9.24
N ALA A 116 -24.98 -4.14 -9.25
CA ALA A 116 -24.33 -5.40 -8.87
C ALA A 116 -23.13 -5.74 -9.76
N GLY A 117 -23.13 -5.29 -11.02
CA GLY A 117 -22.02 -5.49 -11.95
C GLY A 117 -20.74 -4.74 -11.54
N PHE A 118 -20.87 -3.63 -10.80
CA PHE A 118 -19.75 -2.91 -10.21
C PHE A 118 -19.45 -3.36 -8.77
N LEU A 119 -20.50 -3.56 -7.96
CA LEU A 119 -20.36 -3.89 -6.54
C LEU A 119 -19.69 -5.24 -6.31
N LEU A 120 -20.05 -6.29 -7.07
CA LEU A 120 -19.48 -7.63 -6.84
C LEU A 120 -17.95 -7.65 -7.07
N PRO A 121 -17.42 -7.17 -8.20
CA PRO A 121 -15.98 -7.08 -8.41
C PRO A 121 -15.28 -6.18 -7.38
N ALA A 122 -15.88 -5.04 -7.03
CA ALA A 122 -15.30 -4.11 -6.07
C ALA A 122 -15.23 -4.71 -4.66
N LEU A 123 -16.28 -5.40 -4.21
CA LEU A 123 -16.30 -6.11 -2.92
C LEU A 123 -15.34 -7.29 -2.92
N GLY A 124 -15.25 -8.05 -4.01
CA GLY A 124 -14.28 -9.14 -4.16
C GLY A 124 -12.85 -8.64 -3.99
N LEU A 125 -12.48 -7.58 -4.70
CA LEU A 125 -11.15 -6.97 -4.58
C LEU A 125 -10.89 -6.42 -3.17
N SER A 126 -11.88 -5.74 -2.59
CA SER A 126 -11.78 -5.19 -1.23
C SER A 126 -11.61 -6.28 -0.18
N ALA A 127 -12.30 -7.41 -0.34
CA ALA A 127 -12.18 -8.56 0.56
C ALA A 127 -10.78 -9.20 0.48
N VAL A 128 -10.22 -9.36 -0.73
CA VAL A 128 -8.86 -9.88 -0.90
C VAL A 128 -7.84 -9.02 -0.16
N PHE A 129 -7.89 -7.69 -0.34
CA PHE A 129 -7.01 -6.78 0.38
C PHE A 129 -7.27 -6.78 1.90
N PHE A 130 -8.52 -6.87 2.34
CA PHE A 130 -8.86 -6.97 3.75
C PHE A 130 -8.21 -8.20 4.41
N PHE A 131 -8.33 -9.38 3.81
CA PHE A 131 -7.69 -10.60 4.31
C PHE A 131 -6.16 -10.53 4.24
N LEU A 132 -5.61 -9.97 3.16
CA LEU A 132 -4.16 -9.79 3.01
C LEU A 132 -3.58 -8.91 4.12
N PHE A 133 -4.14 -7.71 4.35
CA PHE A 133 -3.66 -6.82 5.40
C PHE A 133 -3.96 -7.37 6.80
N GLY A 134 -5.08 -8.07 6.97
CA GLY A 134 -5.38 -8.80 8.21
C GLY A 134 -4.33 -9.86 8.53
N TYR A 135 -3.87 -10.61 7.52
CA TYR A 135 -2.77 -11.56 7.66
C TYR A 135 -1.45 -10.87 8.00
N ILE A 136 -1.05 -9.83 7.25
CA ILE A 136 0.21 -9.10 7.47
C ILE A 136 0.27 -8.49 8.88
N GLY A 137 -0.82 -7.88 9.33
CA GLY A 137 -0.89 -7.27 10.67
C GLY A 137 -1.05 -8.29 11.80
N GLY A 138 -1.73 -9.41 11.54
CA GLY A 138 -2.02 -10.46 12.53
C GLY A 138 -0.89 -11.48 12.69
N ALA A 139 -0.08 -11.69 11.66
CA ALA A 139 1.05 -12.63 11.68
C ALA A 139 1.97 -12.44 12.90
N PRO A 140 2.54 -11.24 13.18
CA PRO A 140 3.45 -11.11 14.32
C PRO A 140 2.79 -11.44 15.66
N PHE A 141 1.49 -11.16 15.83
CA PHE A 141 0.76 -11.50 17.06
C PHE A 141 0.58 -13.01 17.25
N ILE A 142 0.24 -13.74 16.17
CA ILE A 142 0.06 -15.20 16.24
C ILE A 142 1.41 -15.90 16.39
N TYR A 143 2.43 -15.50 15.63
CA TYR A 143 3.74 -16.15 15.67
C TYR A 143 4.52 -15.86 16.96
N GLN A 144 4.45 -14.64 17.50
CA GLN A 144 5.13 -14.31 18.76
C GLN A 144 4.31 -14.73 20.00
N GLY A 145 2.98 -14.75 19.90
CA GLY A 145 2.09 -15.08 21.04
C GLY A 145 1.77 -16.56 21.23
N HIS A 146 1.63 -17.34 20.15
CA HIS A 146 1.26 -18.77 20.24
C HIS A 146 2.42 -19.73 20.00
N PHE A 147 3.47 -19.32 19.28
CA PHE A 147 4.61 -20.18 18.93
C PHE A 147 5.91 -19.81 19.67
N ASP A 148 5.89 -18.81 20.57
CA ASP A 148 7.06 -18.34 21.35
C ASP A 148 8.31 -18.05 20.49
N LEU A 149 8.10 -17.70 19.21
CA LEU A 149 9.17 -17.41 18.27
C LEU A 149 9.73 -16.02 18.54
N ASP A 150 11.05 -15.96 18.79
CA ASP A 150 11.77 -14.70 18.99
C ASP A 150 11.59 -13.76 17.79
N ALA A 151 11.52 -12.45 18.06
CA ALA A 151 11.19 -11.42 17.06
C ALA A 151 12.17 -11.42 15.87
N ASN A 152 13.42 -11.83 16.10
CA ASN A 152 14.43 -12.02 15.07
C ASN A 152 14.13 -13.19 14.12
N THR A 153 13.65 -14.33 14.64
CA THR A 153 13.32 -15.51 13.84
C THR A 153 12.08 -15.27 12.97
N PHE A 154 11.11 -14.49 13.46
CA PHE A 154 9.97 -14.05 12.66
C PHE A 154 10.39 -13.15 11.48
N GLY A 155 11.31 -12.21 11.75
CA GLY A 155 11.89 -11.35 10.71
C GLY A 155 12.66 -12.15 9.64
N LEU A 156 13.32 -13.23 10.02
CA LEU A 156 14.03 -14.16 9.13
C LEU A 156 13.11 -15.04 8.28
N VAL A 157 11.96 -15.46 8.82
CA VAL A 157 10.95 -16.26 8.09
C VAL A 157 10.16 -15.40 7.09
N PHE A 158 9.87 -14.14 7.44
CA PHE A 158 9.20 -13.19 6.55
C PHE A 158 10.13 -12.50 5.55
N GLY A 159 11.39 -12.27 5.93
CA GLY A 159 12.42 -11.71 5.09
C GLY A 159 13.50 -12.74 4.89
N GLU A 160 13.37 -13.56 3.85
CA GLU A 160 14.35 -14.59 3.50
C GLU A 160 15.76 -14.00 3.39
N ARG A 161 16.54 -14.15 4.46
CA ARG A 161 18.00 -14.07 4.47
C ARG A 161 18.51 -15.04 5.53
N ASP A 162 18.92 -16.20 5.05
CA ASP A 162 19.62 -17.24 5.80
C ASP A 162 18.74 -17.94 6.84
N PHE A 163 18.23 -19.11 6.46
CA PHE A 163 17.92 -20.18 7.39
C PHE A 163 19.26 -20.74 7.87
N PRO A 164 19.78 -20.39 9.06
CA PRO A 164 20.95 -21.09 9.57
C PRO A 164 20.40 -22.44 10.00
N SER A 165 20.56 -23.45 9.14
CA SER A 165 20.42 -24.89 9.40
C SER A 165 19.98 -25.21 10.84
N CYS A 166 18.67 -25.15 11.10
CA CYS A 166 18.09 -25.73 12.30
C CYS A 166 18.26 -27.24 12.18
N SER A 167 19.37 -27.76 12.70
CA SER A 167 19.52 -29.16 13.06
C SER A 167 18.44 -29.47 14.10
N VAL A 168 17.37 -30.11 13.64
CA VAL A 168 16.37 -30.75 14.51
C VAL A 168 17.14 -31.68 15.44
N PRO A 169 17.16 -31.48 16.77
CA PRO A 169 17.67 -32.50 17.66
C PRO A 169 16.65 -33.64 17.63
N SER A 170 17.01 -34.73 16.97
CA SER A 170 16.28 -35.99 17.02
C SER A 170 16.26 -36.50 18.46
N SER A 171 15.20 -36.20 19.20
CA SER A 171 14.90 -36.75 20.53
C SER A 171 14.40 -38.21 20.42
N LEU A 172 15.15 -39.05 19.71
CA LEU A 172 14.91 -40.48 19.54
C LEU A 172 16.24 -41.21 19.74
N ASP A 173 16.80 -41.07 20.94
CA ASP A 173 17.77 -42.00 21.53
C ASP A 173 17.79 -41.72 23.03
N ALA A 174 16.89 -42.38 23.76
CA ALA A 174 17.04 -42.60 25.19
C ALA A 174 17.12 -44.12 25.41
N PRO A 175 18.08 -44.61 26.23
CA PRO A 175 18.32 -46.02 26.49
C PRO A 175 17.20 -46.71 27.29
#